data_AF-A0A8B9XX70-F1
#
_entry.id   AF-A0A8B9XX70-F1
#
_cell.length_a   1.000
_cell.length_b   1.000
_cell.length_c   1.000
_cell.angle_alpha   90.00
_cell.angle_beta   90.00
_cell.angle_gamma   90.00
#
_symmetry.space_group_name_H-M   'P 1'
#
loop_
_entity.id
_entity.type
_entity.pdbx_description
1 polymer ?
#
loop_
_entity_poly.entity_id
_entity_poly.type
_entity_poly.pdbx_seq_one_letter_code
_entity_poly.pdbx_strand_id
1 'polypeptide(L)'
;MLRRLTRAATPRQRVFWARRSGSLAGVPTYVVDLRSDTVTKPGPAMRRAMAEAVVGDDDYGEDPTVCGALAGPTLWGPRPPGRGAVDERCGGSGRAPCLHRGALRLCVSLFFQGLQELASPVCSVDPTAVETNMVMVRVDGLPPEELCRRLQAVSADEVAQTGRAVRVLLFPWAERSVRAVWHRDVSAQDTELALGKWAFVLRTLRTG
;
A
#
# COMPACT_ATOMS: atom_id res chain seq x y z
N MET A 1 -3.60 40.07 -34.40
CA MET A 1 -3.83 38.61 -34.46
C MET A 1 -2.92 37.96 -33.42
N LEU A 2 -3.40 37.64 -32.20
CA LEU A 2 -3.87 36.31 -31.75
C LEU A 2 -2.74 35.26 -31.92
N ARG A 3 -2.22 34.56 -30.88
CA ARG A 3 -2.85 33.99 -29.69
C ARG A 3 -1.85 33.81 -28.53
N ARG A 4 -2.25 34.23 -27.33
CA ARG A 4 -1.66 33.80 -26.06
C ARG A 4 -2.10 32.34 -25.81
N LEU A 5 -1.16 31.42 -25.62
CA LEU A 5 -1.46 30.08 -25.14
C LEU A 5 -1.65 30.15 -23.62
N THR A 6 -2.92 30.17 -23.20
CA THR A 6 -3.32 29.96 -21.81
C THR A 6 -3.04 28.52 -21.42
N ARG A 7 -2.01 28.30 -20.59
CA ARG A 7 -1.77 27.02 -19.91
C ARG A 7 -2.86 26.87 -18.85
N ALA A 8 -3.85 26.02 -19.10
CA ALA A 8 -4.88 25.68 -18.13
C ALA A 8 -4.21 25.12 -16.88
N ALA A 9 -4.36 25.82 -15.75
CA ALA A 9 -3.91 25.35 -14.45
C ALA A 9 -4.83 24.19 -14.03
N THR A 10 -4.32 22.97 -14.10
CA THR A 10 -4.97 21.80 -13.50
C THR A 10 -5.12 22.07 -12.00
N PRO A 11 -6.32 21.96 -11.41
CA PRO A 11 -6.48 22.21 -9.99
C PRO A 11 -5.68 21.15 -9.24
N ARG A 12 -4.59 21.58 -8.58
CA ARG A 12 -3.84 20.78 -7.60
C ARG A 12 -4.84 20.30 -6.56
N GLN A 13 -5.24 19.03 -6.65
CA GLN A 13 -6.10 18.42 -5.65
C GLN A 13 -5.35 18.37 -4.32
N ARG A 14 -5.66 19.34 -3.45
CA ARG A 14 -5.33 19.30 -2.02
C ARG A 14 -6.11 18.13 -1.42
N VAL A 15 -5.46 16.98 -1.30
CA VAL A 15 -6.04 15.81 -0.63
C VAL A 15 -5.97 16.06 0.88
N PHE A 16 -7.09 16.56 1.42
CA PHE A 16 -7.25 16.81 2.85
C PHE A 16 -7.56 15.49 3.57
N TRP A 17 -6.76 15.21 4.59
CA TRP A 17 -6.86 14.02 5.43
C TRP A 17 -8.14 14.02 6.25
N ALA A 18 -9.02 13.04 6.03
CA ALA A 18 -10.09 12.72 6.96
C ALA A 18 -10.39 11.21 6.91
N ARG A 19 -9.99 10.50 7.96
CA ARG A 19 -10.14 9.05 8.17
C ARG A 19 -11.59 8.61 8.43
N ARG A 20 -12.58 9.36 7.92
CA ARG A 20 -14.02 9.08 7.93
C ARG A 20 -14.69 10.07 6.96
N SER A 21 -14.83 9.69 5.70
CA SER A 21 -15.47 10.54 4.69
C SER A 21 -16.76 9.88 4.20
N GLY A 22 -17.88 10.31 4.77
CA GLY A 22 -19.24 10.04 4.26
C GLY A 22 -19.85 8.72 4.73
N SER A 23 -21.17 8.76 4.97
CA SER A 23 -22.02 7.58 5.06
C SER A 23 -22.84 7.54 3.78
N LEU A 24 -22.68 6.48 2.97
CA LEU A 24 -23.70 6.11 2.00
C LEU A 24 -24.69 5.19 2.70
N ALA A 25 -25.98 5.55 2.68
CA ALA A 25 -27.06 4.72 3.21
C ALA A 25 -26.88 4.22 4.66
N GLY A 26 -26.26 5.02 5.55
CA GLY A 26 -26.05 4.64 6.96
C GLY A 26 -24.83 3.74 7.20
N VAL A 27 -24.09 3.34 6.16
CA VAL A 27 -22.92 2.46 6.27
C VAL A 27 -21.64 3.29 6.42
N PRO A 28 -20.71 2.92 7.33
CA PRO A 28 -19.43 3.59 7.44
C PRO A 28 -18.55 3.32 6.21
N THR A 29 -17.99 4.39 5.63
CA THR A 29 -17.04 4.27 4.51
C THR A 29 -15.63 4.01 5.01
N TYR A 30 -15.02 2.92 4.55
CA TYR A 30 -13.63 2.56 4.77
C TYR A 30 -12.76 3.10 3.64
N VAL A 31 -11.62 3.70 3.97
CA VAL A 31 -10.67 4.22 2.99
C VAL A 31 -9.34 3.50 3.17
N VAL A 32 -8.95 2.76 2.14
CA VAL A 32 -7.66 2.08 2.06
C VAL A 32 -6.77 2.88 1.10
N ASP A 33 -5.68 3.45 1.63
CA ASP A 33 -4.75 4.28 0.85
C ASP A 33 -3.50 3.49 0.49
N LEU A 34 -3.35 3.13 -0.79
CA LEU A 34 -2.20 2.39 -1.33
C LEU A 34 -1.37 3.25 -2.29
N ARG A 35 -1.48 4.58 -2.21
CA ARG A 35 -0.86 5.52 -3.17
C ARG A 35 0.65 5.67 -2.98
N SER A 36 1.09 5.78 -1.73
CA SER A 36 2.50 5.95 -1.36
C SER A 36 2.71 5.58 0.11
N ASP A 37 3.89 5.05 0.41
CA ASP A 37 4.38 4.80 1.74
C ASP A 37 4.77 6.07 2.53
N THR A 38 5.13 7.15 1.83
CA THR A 38 5.42 8.48 2.42
C THR A 38 4.20 9.16 3.05
N VAL A 39 3.01 8.59 2.85
CA VAL A 39 1.76 8.90 3.57
C VAL A 39 1.95 8.67 5.08
N THR A 40 2.79 7.72 5.48
CA THR A 40 3.10 7.43 6.88
C THR A 40 4.11 8.44 7.42
N LYS A 41 3.81 9.07 8.56
CA LYS A 41 4.77 9.93 9.25
C LYS A 41 5.66 9.13 10.22
N PRO A 42 6.97 9.48 10.32
CA PRO A 42 7.87 8.86 11.27
C PRO A 42 7.37 9.10 12.70
N GLY A 43 7.23 8.01 13.46
CA GLY A 43 6.85 8.09 14.88
C GLY A 43 8.01 8.62 15.74
N PRO A 44 7.77 9.00 17.01
CA PRO A 44 8.84 9.50 17.89
C PRO A 44 10.03 8.54 18.03
N ALA A 45 9.77 7.23 18.17
CA ALA A 45 10.82 6.22 18.22
C ALA A 45 11.64 6.15 16.93
N MET A 46 10.97 6.22 15.77
CA MET A 46 11.62 6.21 14.47
C MET A 46 12.45 7.47 14.24
N ARG A 47 11.92 8.64 14.64
CA ARG A 47 12.66 9.91 14.59
C ARG A 47 13.90 9.89 15.47
N ARG A 48 13.82 9.32 16.68
CA ARG A 48 14.99 9.14 17.56
C ARG A 48 16.03 8.23 16.93
N ALA A 49 15.61 7.04 16.46
CA ALA A 49 16.52 6.11 15.80
C ALA A 49 17.21 6.73 14.56
N MET A 50 16.49 7.55 13.77
CA MET A 50 17.08 8.28 12.65
C MET A 50 18.07 9.36 13.10
N ALA A 51 17.79 10.06 14.20
CA ALA A 51 18.67 11.08 14.76
C ALA A 51 19.93 10.50 15.41
N GLU A 52 19.81 9.29 15.97
CA GLU A 52 20.90 8.57 16.66
C GLU A 52 21.67 7.64 15.71
N ALA A 53 21.24 7.51 14.44
CA ALA A 53 21.89 6.63 13.48
C ALA A 53 23.33 7.09 13.21
N VAL A 54 24.27 6.16 13.34
CA VAL A 54 25.65 6.38 12.90
C VAL A 54 25.63 6.36 11.37
N VAL A 55 25.90 7.51 10.77
CA VAL A 55 26.03 7.68 9.31
C VAL A 55 27.48 7.97 8.98
N GLY A 56 27.93 7.51 7.82
CA GLY A 56 29.26 7.83 7.29
C GLY A 56 29.16 8.00 5.78
N ASP A 57 30.26 8.41 5.17
CA ASP A 57 30.36 8.51 3.72
C ASP A 57 30.45 7.11 3.09
N ASP A 58 29.60 6.84 2.10
CA ASP A 58 29.51 5.56 1.39
C ASP A 58 30.59 5.39 0.32
N ASP A 59 31.03 6.48 -0.32
CA ASP A 59 32.11 6.48 -1.32
C ASP A 59 33.50 6.30 -0.67
N TYR A 60 33.69 6.87 0.52
CA TYR A 60 34.94 6.74 1.30
C TYR A 60 34.95 5.55 2.28
N GLY A 61 33.85 4.78 2.35
CA GLY A 61 33.75 3.57 3.17
C GLY A 61 33.66 3.81 4.68
N GLU A 62 33.33 5.04 5.08
CA GLU A 62 33.10 5.44 6.47
C GLU A 62 31.71 5.01 6.97
N ASP A 63 30.78 4.72 6.06
CA ASP A 63 29.47 4.20 6.43
C ASP A 63 29.58 2.76 6.99
N PRO A 64 29.19 2.54 8.26
CA PRO A 64 29.28 1.22 8.90
C PRO A 64 28.33 0.17 8.27
N THR A 65 27.38 0.58 7.42
CA THR A 65 26.49 -0.31 6.68
C THR A 65 27.10 -0.84 5.39
N VAL A 66 28.13 -0.19 4.84
CA VAL A 66 28.84 -0.60 3.62
C VAL A 66 29.94 -1.62 3.94
N CYS A 67 30.61 -1.46 5.08
CA CYS A 67 31.68 -2.35 5.54
C CYS A 67 31.14 -3.43 6.50
N GLY A 68 30.74 -4.59 5.97
CA GLY A 68 30.14 -5.71 6.71
C GLY A 68 31.04 -6.48 7.70
N ALA A 69 31.79 -5.80 8.58
CA ALA A 69 32.72 -6.45 9.52
C ALA A 69 32.37 -6.36 11.01
N LEU A 70 31.32 -5.63 11.44
CA LEU A 70 30.88 -5.62 12.85
C LEU A 70 29.35 -5.65 13.03
N ALA A 71 28.64 -6.26 12.07
CA ALA A 71 27.19 -6.32 12.11
C ALA A 71 26.69 -7.43 13.08
N GLY A 72 26.01 -7.00 14.14
CA GLY A 72 24.93 -7.78 14.76
C GLY A 72 23.88 -8.21 13.72
N PRO A 73 22.91 -9.07 14.09
CA PRO A 73 22.14 -9.88 13.15
C PRO A 73 21.55 -9.04 12.02
N THR A 74 22.05 -9.31 10.83
CA THR A 74 21.74 -8.66 9.57
C THR A 74 20.23 -8.62 9.34
N LEU A 75 19.73 -7.43 9.01
CA LEU A 75 18.36 -7.19 8.55
C LEU A 75 18.04 -7.87 7.20
N TRP A 76 19.00 -8.57 6.59
CA TRP A 76 18.87 -9.20 5.28
C TRP A 76 19.72 -10.48 5.07
N GLY A 77 20.05 -11.24 6.13
CA GLY A 77 20.69 -12.57 6.00
C GLY A 77 19.81 -13.67 6.57
N PRO A 78 19.96 -14.96 6.15
CA PRO A 78 19.27 -16.06 6.81
C PRO A 78 19.70 -16.11 8.29
N ARG A 79 18.73 -16.18 9.21
CA ARG A 79 18.98 -16.22 10.65
C ARG A 79 19.82 -17.47 10.99
N PRO A 80 20.89 -17.34 11.82
CA PRO A 80 21.59 -18.52 12.31
C PRO A 80 20.66 -19.35 13.22
N PRO A 81 20.72 -20.68 13.15
CA PRO A 81 19.90 -21.53 13.99
C PRO A 81 20.41 -21.46 15.44
N GLY A 82 19.52 -21.16 16.39
CA GLY A 82 19.79 -21.44 17.82
C GLY A 82 19.96 -20.27 18.79
N ARG A 83 19.29 -19.12 18.63
CA ARG A 83 19.11 -18.19 19.77
C ARG A 83 17.62 -17.98 20.08
N GLY A 84 17.27 -18.39 21.30
CA GLY A 84 15.91 -18.40 21.85
C GLY A 84 15.26 -17.02 21.91
N ALA A 85 13.93 -17.07 21.95
CA ALA A 85 13.03 -15.95 22.07
C ALA A 85 13.43 -15.02 23.22
N VAL A 86 13.68 -13.75 22.91
CA VAL A 86 13.62 -12.69 23.92
C VAL A 86 12.14 -12.41 24.21
N ASP A 87 11.80 -12.55 25.49
CA ASP A 87 10.48 -12.37 26.10
C ASP A 87 9.98 -10.93 25.93
N GLU A 88 9.13 -10.70 24.92
CA GLU A 88 8.41 -9.43 24.70
C GLU A 88 7.15 -9.34 25.58
N ARG A 89 7.34 -9.11 26.88
CA ARG A 89 6.24 -8.61 27.72
C ARG A 89 5.97 -7.14 27.43
N CYS A 90 5.11 -6.89 26.45
CA CYS A 90 4.47 -5.60 26.23
C CYS A 90 3.53 -5.24 27.38
N GLY A 91 3.94 -4.31 28.23
CA GLY A 91 3.05 -3.64 29.17
C GLY A 91 2.16 -2.60 28.46
N GLY A 92 0.84 -2.81 28.56
CA GLY A 92 -0.17 -1.75 28.68
C GLY A 92 -0.43 -0.80 27.49
N SER A 93 -1.42 -1.15 26.66
CA SER A 93 -2.54 -0.28 26.20
C SER A 93 -3.01 -0.61 24.77
N GLY A 94 -3.86 -1.64 24.64
CA GLY A 94 -5.06 -1.65 23.79
C GLY A 94 -5.04 -1.10 22.35
N ARG A 95 -3.94 -1.16 21.58
CA ARG A 95 -3.96 -0.95 20.12
C ARG A 95 -3.09 -1.99 19.41
N ALA A 96 -3.57 -2.40 18.22
CA ALA A 96 -3.09 -3.51 17.39
C ALA A 96 -1.56 -3.58 17.22
N PRO A 97 -0.99 -4.79 17.07
CA PRO A 97 0.44 -5.00 17.16
C PRO A 97 1.21 -4.31 16.03
N CYS A 98 2.37 -3.78 16.40
CA CYS A 98 3.37 -3.17 15.53
C CYS A 98 3.65 -4.08 14.32
N LEU A 99 3.31 -3.62 13.11
CA LEU A 99 3.62 -4.32 11.86
C LEU A 99 5.15 -4.39 11.69
N HIS A 100 5.74 -5.53 12.07
CA HIS A 100 7.12 -5.90 11.72
C HIS A 100 7.28 -5.99 10.19
N ARG A 101 8.52 -5.87 9.66
CA ARG A 101 8.82 -6.05 8.21
C ARG A 101 8.18 -7.30 7.60
N GLY A 102 8.03 -8.37 8.37
CA GLY A 102 7.34 -9.60 7.93
C GLY A 102 5.85 -9.40 7.62
N ALA A 103 5.17 -8.48 8.30
CA ALA A 103 3.74 -8.28 8.16
C ALA A 103 3.34 -7.51 6.88
N LEU A 104 4.17 -6.57 6.42
CA LEU A 104 3.95 -5.92 5.11
C LEU A 104 4.08 -6.92 3.97
N ARG A 105 5.14 -7.75 4.01
CA ARG A 105 5.36 -8.80 3.02
C ARG A 105 4.20 -9.80 2.98
N LEU A 106 3.64 -10.16 4.14
CA LEU A 106 2.45 -11.00 4.24
C LEU A 106 1.23 -10.34 3.61
N CYS A 107 0.94 -9.07 3.91
CA CYS A 107 -0.18 -8.35 3.30
C CYS A 107 -0.04 -8.26 1.77
N VAL A 108 1.16 -7.94 1.29
CA VAL A 108 1.49 -7.91 -0.14
C VAL A 108 1.27 -9.27 -0.79
N SER A 109 1.73 -10.35 -0.15
CA SER A 109 1.56 -11.73 -0.64
C SER A 109 0.09 -12.16 -0.66
N LEU A 110 -0.69 -11.81 0.38
CA LEU A 110 -2.13 -12.07 0.43
C LEU A 110 -2.86 -11.34 -0.70
N PHE A 111 -2.52 -10.07 -0.94
CA PHE A 111 -3.11 -9.30 -2.03
C PHE A 111 -2.75 -9.90 -3.40
N PHE A 112 -1.49 -10.26 -3.59
CA PHE A 112 -1.01 -10.90 -4.80
C PHE A 112 -1.77 -12.19 -5.09
N GLN A 113 -1.84 -13.10 -4.11
CA GLN A 113 -2.57 -14.37 -4.23
C GLN A 113 -4.06 -14.13 -4.52
N GLY A 114 -4.69 -13.20 -3.81
CA GLY A 114 -6.09 -12.86 -4.03
C GLY A 114 -6.35 -12.34 -5.45
N LEU A 115 -5.46 -11.51 -6.01
CA LEU A 115 -5.59 -11.07 -7.40
C LEU A 115 -5.39 -12.21 -8.40
N GLN A 116 -4.47 -13.15 -8.14
CA GLN A 116 -4.29 -14.32 -8.99
C GLN A 116 -5.52 -15.23 -8.97
N GLU A 117 -6.11 -15.47 -7.80
CA GLU A 117 -7.32 -16.29 -7.63
C GLU A 117 -8.54 -15.69 -8.33
N LEU A 118 -8.65 -14.35 -8.37
CA LEU A 118 -9.72 -13.68 -9.11
C LEU A 118 -9.66 -13.94 -10.62
N ALA A 119 -8.48 -14.32 -11.14
CA ALA A 119 -8.24 -14.75 -12.53
C ALA A 119 -8.95 -13.86 -13.57
N SER A 120 -8.87 -12.54 -13.38
CA SER A 120 -9.57 -11.58 -14.24
C SER A 120 -8.79 -11.35 -15.54
N PRO A 121 -9.46 -11.33 -16.71
CA PRO A 121 -8.79 -10.98 -17.97
C PRO A 121 -8.31 -9.52 -18.01
N VAL A 122 -8.78 -8.70 -17.07
CA VAL A 122 -8.51 -7.27 -16.98
C VAL A 122 -7.25 -6.95 -16.17
N CYS A 123 -6.86 -7.84 -15.25
CA CYS A 123 -5.74 -7.57 -14.35
C CYS A 123 -4.83 -8.78 -14.26
N SER A 124 -3.55 -8.57 -14.57
CA SER A 124 -2.50 -9.57 -14.38
C SER A 124 -1.42 -9.05 -13.45
N VAL A 125 -0.86 -9.93 -12.63
CA VAL A 125 0.21 -9.58 -11.69
C VAL A 125 1.40 -10.48 -11.96
N ASP A 126 2.57 -9.88 -12.06
CA ASP A 126 3.81 -10.62 -12.27
C ASP A 126 4.41 -11.00 -10.91
N PRO A 127 4.61 -12.31 -10.60
CA PRO A 127 5.22 -12.75 -9.35
C PRO A 127 6.63 -12.21 -9.14
N THR A 128 7.35 -11.86 -10.22
CA THR A 128 8.70 -11.29 -10.15
C THR A 128 8.69 -9.79 -9.85
N ALA A 129 7.56 -9.12 -10.05
CA ALA A 129 7.37 -7.69 -9.80
C ALA A 129 6.78 -7.40 -8.41
N VAL A 130 6.72 -8.41 -7.53
CA VAL A 130 6.32 -8.23 -6.13
C VAL A 130 7.53 -7.80 -5.32
N GLU A 131 7.60 -6.51 -5.01
CA GLU A 131 8.61 -5.99 -4.09
C GLU A 131 8.17 -6.14 -2.63
N THR A 132 9.05 -5.84 -1.69
CA THR A 132 8.83 -6.04 -0.25
C THR A 132 7.57 -5.33 0.28
N ASN A 133 7.17 -4.21 -0.33
CA ASN A 133 6.05 -3.37 0.09
C ASN A 133 5.19 -2.85 -1.07
N MET A 134 5.33 -3.35 -2.29
CA MET A 134 4.52 -2.89 -3.42
C MET A 134 4.21 -3.99 -4.42
N VAL A 135 3.07 -3.81 -5.12
CA VAL A 135 2.60 -4.70 -6.19
C VAL A 135 2.32 -3.86 -7.42
N MET A 136 2.93 -4.27 -8.54
CA MET A 136 2.63 -3.76 -9.86
C MET A 136 1.55 -4.62 -10.51
N VAL A 137 0.39 -4.03 -10.78
CA VAL A 137 -0.72 -4.72 -11.46
C VAL A 137 -0.81 -4.21 -12.88
N ARG A 138 -0.65 -5.12 -13.85
CA ARG A 138 -0.90 -4.83 -15.26
C ARG A 138 -2.39 -4.82 -15.51
N VAL A 139 -2.85 -3.84 -16.27
CA VAL A 139 -4.26 -3.60 -16.59
C VAL A 139 -4.44 -3.68 -18.10
N ASP A 140 -5.35 -4.54 -18.54
CA ASP A 140 -5.64 -4.82 -19.93
C ASP A 140 -7.12 -4.51 -20.24
N GLY A 141 -7.39 -3.92 -21.41
CA GLY A 141 -8.74 -3.62 -21.87
C GLY A 141 -9.39 -2.36 -21.28
N LEU A 142 -8.75 -1.64 -20.35
CA LEU A 142 -9.18 -0.31 -19.90
C LEU A 142 -7.98 0.57 -19.51
N PRO A 143 -8.13 1.91 -19.56
CA PRO A 143 -7.10 2.81 -19.05
C PRO A 143 -6.96 2.67 -17.53
N PRO A 144 -5.72 2.62 -16.98
CA PRO A 144 -5.45 2.54 -15.55
C PRO A 144 -6.17 3.60 -14.70
N GLU A 145 -6.37 4.80 -15.24
CA GLU A 145 -7.09 5.90 -14.59
C GLU A 145 -8.56 5.55 -14.31
N GLU A 146 -9.19 4.83 -15.23
CA GLU A 146 -10.57 4.38 -15.08
C GLU A 146 -10.67 3.29 -14.03
N LEU A 147 -9.71 2.35 -13.97
CA LEU A 147 -9.64 1.36 -12.90
C LEU A 147 -9.50 2.05 -11.54
N CYS A 148 -8.56 2.99 -11.40
CA CYS A 148 -8.38 3.75 -10.16
C CYS A 148 -9.65 4.51 -9.77
N ARG A 149 -10.35 5.13 -10.73
CA ARG A 149 -11.62 5.83 -10.49
C ARG A 149 -12.70 4.89 -9.95
N ARG A 150 -12.86 3.71 -10.55
CA ARG A 150 -13.84 2.70 -10.10
C ARG A 150 -13.53 2.14 -8.73
N LEU A 151 -12.25 1.94 -8.42
CA LEU A 151 -11.79 1.50 -7.10
C LEU A 151 -11.97 2.58 -6.02
N GLN A 152 -11.91 3.85 -6.40
CA GLN A 152 -12.14 4.99 -5.51
C GLN A 152 -13.62 5.31 -5.27
N ALA A 153 -14.50 5.00 -6.24
CA ALA A 153 -15.94 5.25 -6.15
C ALA A 153 -16.63 4.23 -5.22
N VAL A 154 -17.74 4.61 -4.59
CA VAL A 154 -18.62 3.69 -3.85
C VAL A 154 -20.00 3.75 -4.50
N SER A 155 -20.57 2.61 -4.86
CA SER A 155 -21.92 2.53 -5.41
C SER A 155 -22.91 1.93 -4.39
N ALA A 156 -24.20 2.19 -4.59
CA ALA A 156 -25.24 1.55 -3.77
C ALA A 156 -25.25 0.03 -3.93
N ASP A 157 -25.00 -0.46 -5.15
CA ASP A 157 -24.92 -1.90 -5.46
C ASP A 157 -23.77 -2.59 -4.71
N GLU A 158 -22.63 -1.92 -4.59
CA GLU A 158 -21.50 -2.43 -3.81
C GLU A 158 -21.89 -2.59 -2.34
N VAL A 159 -22.54 -1.57 -1.77
CA VAL A 159 -22.98 -1.60 -0.37
C VAL A 159 -24.03 -2.68 -0.17
N ALA A 160 -24.96 -2.86 -1.12
CA ALA A 160 -25.96 -3.92 -1.07
C ALA A 160 -25.35 -5.33 -1.17
N GLN A 161 -24.32 -5.52 -2.00
CA GLN A 161 -23.68 -6.83 -2.21
C GLN A 161 -22.65 -7.19 -1.14
N THR A 162 -21.88 -6.22 -0.65
CA THR A 162 -20.76 -6.46 0.27
C THR A 162 -21.05 -6.05 1.70
N GLY A 163 -22.14 -5.31 1.94
CA GLY A 163 -22.48 -4.73 3.24
C GLY A 163 -21.52 -3.62 3.69
N ARG A 164 -20.59 -3.19 2.83
CA ARG A 164 -19.49 -2.27 3.18
C ARG A 164 -19.33 -1.22 2.09
N ALA A 165 -19.01 0.00 2.49
CA ALA A 165 -18.60 1.06 1.57
C ALA A 165 -17.07 1.15 1.60
N VAL A 166 -16.38 0.72 0.54
CA VAL A 166 -14.91 0.69 0.52
C VAL A 166 -14.36 1.53 -0.62
N ARG A 167 -13.44 2.44 -0.29
CA ARG A 167 -12.67 3.24 -1.24
C ARG A 167 -11.23 2.80 -1.21
N VAL A 168 -10.72 2.38 -2.36
CA VAL A 168 -9.30 2.05 -2.52
C VAL A 168 -8.63 3.15 -3.34
N LEU A 169 -7.62 3.79 -2.76
CA LEU A 169 -6.86 4.86 -3.41
C LEU A 169 -5.55 4.29 -3.96
N LEU A 170 -5.36 4.43 -5.26
CA LEU A 170 -4.16 3.98 -5.99
C LEU A 170 -3.72 5.10 -6.94
N PHE A 171 -2.52 4.97 -7.52
CA PHE A 171 -2.13 5.78 -8.66
C PHE A 171 -1.82 4.92 -9.90
N PRO A 172 -2.21 5.38 -11.09
CA PRO A 172 -1.68 4.84 -12.33
C PRO A 172 -0.17 5.09 -12.38
N TRP A 173 0.58 4.10 -12.85
CA TRP A 173 2.04 4.17 -12.91
C TRP A 173 2.55 4.31 -14.34
N ALA A 174 2.01 3.50 -15.25
CA ALA A 174 2.31 3.55 -16.68
C ALA A 174 1.03 3.34 -17.49
N GLU A 175 1.14 3.36 -18.82
CA GLU A 175 0.01 3.26 -19.75
C GLU A 175 -0.90 2.05 -19.51
N ARG A 176 -0.35 0.96 -18.96
CA ARG A 176 -1.06 -0.30 -18.72
C ARG A 176 -0.80 -0.87 -17.34
N SER A 177 -0.45 -0.04 -16.36
CA SER A 177 -0.21 -0.53 -15.00
C SER A 177 -0.61 0.44 -13.90
N VAL A 178 -1.05 -0.12 -12.79
CA VAL A 178 -1.28 0.58 -11.52
C VAL A 178 -0.29 0.07 -10.48
N ARG A 179 0.13 0.97 -9.59
CA ARG A 179 1.01 0.64 -8.47
C ARG A 179 0.22 0.70 -7.17
N ALA A 180 0.25 -0.39 -6.42
CA ALA A 180 -0.28 -0.46 -5.06
C ALA A 180 0.87 -0.58 -4.06
N VAL A 181 0.89 0.29 -3.06
CA VAL A 181 1.96 0.38 -2.06
C VAL A 181 1.39 0.11 -0.66
N TRP A 182 1.95 -0.88 0.04
CA TRP A 182 1.66 -1.17 1.44
C TRP A 182 2.61 -0.41 2.35
N HIS A 183 2.06 0.20 3.39
CA HIS A 183 2.83 0.95 4.37
C HIS A 183 2.36 0.62 5.79
N ARG A 184 3.08 1.11 6.80
CA ARG A 184 2.87 0.73 8.21
C ARG A 184 1.44 0.96 8.72
N ASP A 185 0.67 1.85 8.10
CA ASP A 185 -0.69 2.14 8.56
C ASP A 185 -1.76 1.36 7.77
N VAL A 186 -1.35 0.46 6.87
CA VAL A 186 -2.20 -0.49 6.13
C VAL A 186 -2.10 -1.86 6.81
N SER A 187 -3.24 -2.34 7.31
CA SER A 187 -3.34 -3.62 8.01
C SER A 187 -3.72 -4.78 7.08
N ALA A 188 -3.69 -6.01 7.60
CA ALA A 188 -4.22 -7.19 6.91
C ALA A 188 -5.72 -7.02 6.60
N GLN A 189 -6.50 -6.45 7.52
CA GLN A 189 -7.91 -6.15 7.31
C GLN A 189 -8.12 -5.14 6.17
N ASP A 190 -7.29 -4.10 6.08
CA ASP A 190 -7.35 -3.14 4.97
C ASP A 190 -7.03 -3.82 3.64
N THR A 191 -6.14 -4.80 3.65
CA THR A 191 -5.78 -5.60 2.47
C THR A 191 -6.95 -6.46 2.02
N GLU A 192 -7.65 -7.12 2.93
CA GLU A 192 -8.86 -7.88 2.63
C GLU A 192 -9.99 -6.99 2.09
N LEU A 193 -10.18 -5.80 2.67
CA LEU A 193 -11.15 -4.82 2.17
C LEU A 193 -10.79 -4.36 0.75
N ALA A 194 -9.50 -4.13 0.49
CA ALA A 194 -9.03 -3.80 -0.85
C ALA A 194 -9.30 -4.95 -1.84
N LEU A 195 -8.97 -6.19 -1.49
CA LEU A 195 -9.28 -7.35 -2.33
C LEU A 195 -10.77 -7.49 -2.62
N GLY A 196 -11.63 -7.34 -1.61
CA GLY A 196 -13.08 -7.38 -1.78
C GLY A 196 -13.57 -6.30 -2.77
N LYS A 197 -13.03 -5.09 -2.66
CA LYS A 197 -13.32 -3.99 -3.59
C LYS A 197 -12.87 -4.29 -5.02
N TRP A 198 -11.66 -4.81 -5.17
CA TRP A 198 -11.13 -5.23 -6.47
C TRP A 198 -11.98 -6.34 -7.10
N ALA A 199 -12.36 -7.35 -6.32
CA ALA A 199 -13.22 -8.42 -6.77
C ALA A 199 -14.58 -7.89 -7.27
N PHE A 200 -15.18 -6.94 -6.55
CA PHE A 200 -16.41 -6.29 -6.99
C PHE A 200 -16.23 -5.55 -8.33
N VAL A 201 -15.25 -4.66 -8.42
CA VAL A 201 -15.01 -3.85 -9.63
C VAL A 201 -14.70 -4.73 -10.84
N LEU A 202 -13.86 -5.75 -10.68
CA LEU A 202 -13.50 -6.68 -11.76
C LEU A 202 -14.70 -7.52 -12.21
N ARG A 203 -15.59 -7.93 -11.30
CA ARG A 203 -16.85 -8.59 -11.69
C ARG A 203 -17.74 -7.66 -12.49
N THR A 204 -17.91 -6.40 -12.05
CA THR A 204 -18.73 -5.42 -12.78
C THR A 204 -18.20 -5.13 -14.18
N LEU A 205 -16.87 -5.16 -14.37
CA LEU A 205 -16.22 -5.00 -15.67
C LEU A 205 -16.40 -6.20 -16.62
N ARG A 206 -16.79 -7.38 -16.10
CA ARG A 206 -17.10 -8.55 -16.95
C ARG A 206 -18.55 -8.58 -17.42
N THR A 207 -19.44 -7.85 -16.74
CA THR A 207 -20.89 -7.85 -16.98
C THR A 207 -21.41 -6.64 -17.75
N GLY A 208 -20.56 -5.64 -18.04
CA GLY A 208 -20.90 -4.45 -18.82
C GLY A 208 -20.09 -4.40 -20.10
#